data_AF-A0A6M4JHV2-F1
#
_entry.id   AF-A0A6M4JHV2-F1
#
_cell.length_a   1.000
_cell.length_b   1.000
_cell.length_c   1.000
_cell.angle_alpha   90.00
_cell.angle_beta   90.00
_cell.angle_gamma   90.00
#
_symmetry.space_group_name_H-M   'P 1'
#
loop_
_entity.id
_entity.type
_entity.pdbx_description
1 polymer ?
#
loop_
_entity_poly.entity_id
_entity_poly.type
_entity_poly.pdbx_seq_one_letter_code
_entity_poly.pdbx_strand_id
1 'polypeptide(L)'
;MKLRKVLTGSVLSLGLLVSASPAFATSPSAMVKENNIVQDEISVKELHTKYIYHHNINDFKNIEKDENGRNWYLKGIEYKDGWYVGKYQANY
;
A
#
# COMPACT_ATOMS: atom_id res chain seq x y z
N MET A 1 -0.63 43.28 -54.83
CA MET A 1 -1.02 42.56 -53.59
C MET A 1 0.27 42.11 -52.89
N LYS A 2 0.56 42.59 -51.66
CA LYS A 2 0.44 41.84 -50.37
C LYS A 2 1.62 40.86 -50.18
N LEU A 3 2.42 40.80 -49.09
CA LEU A 3 2.28 41.17 -47.68
C LEU A 3 3.66 41.38 -47.01
N ARG A 4 3.68 42.22 -45.95
CA ARG A 4 4.75 42.31 -44.93
C ARG A 4 4.58 41.19 -43.88
N LYS A 5 5.66 40.57 -43.39
CA LYS A 5 5.71 39.78 -42.13
C LYS A 5 7.13 39.90 -41.53
N VAL A 6 7.35 40.78 -40.55
CA VAL A 6 7.25 40.63 -39.09
C VAL A 6 8.32 39.72 -38.47
N LEU A 7 9.28 40.43 -37.86
CA LEU A 7 10.14 40.16 -36.70
C LEU A 7 9.66 39.04 -35.76
N THR A 8 10.57 38.15 -35.37
CA THR A 8 10.63 37.58 -34.01
C THR A 8 11.97 36.89 -33.82
N GLY A 9 12.91 37.59 -33.20
CA GLY A 9 14.16 37.01 -32.71
C GLY A 9 13.86 36.15 -31.50
N SER A 10 14.14 34.85 -31.59
CA SER A 10 14.11 33.93 -30.47
C SER A 10 15.56 33.58 -30.13
N VAL A 11 16.17 34.34 -29.22
CA VAL A 11 17.47 33.96 -28.65
C VAL A 11 17.20 32.85 -27.64
N LEU A 12 17.45 31.61 -28.04
CA LEU A 12 17.28 30.42 -27.23
C LEU A 12 18.40 30.40 -26.16
N SER A 13 18.12 30.93 -24.98
CA SER A 13 19.06 30.92 -23.85
C SER A 13 19.11 29.51 -23.24
N LEU A 14 20.16 28.74 -23.58
CA LEU A 14 20.48 27.48 -22.90
C LEU A 14 21.09 27.80 -21.52
N GLY A 15 20.23 27.86 -20.50
CA GLY A 15 20.64 27.88 -19.11
C GLY A 15 21.19 26.51 -18.70
N LEU A 16 22.51 26.35 -18.69
CA LEU A 16 23.21 25.23 -18.08
C LEU A 16 23.07 25.35 -16.55
N LEU A 17 22.11 24.63 -15.95
CA LEU A 17 22.00 24.55 -14.49
C LEU A 17 22.31 23.13 -13.99
N VAL A 18 23.59 22.99 -13.67
CA VAL A 18 24.21 22.18 -12.60
C VAL A 18 23.62 20.78 -12.34
N SER A 19 24.36 19.77 -12.80
CA SER A 19 24.23 18.39 -12.32
C SER A 19 24.74 18.31 -10.88
N ALA A 20 23.83 18.31 -9.90
CA ALA A 20 24.14 17.87 -8.55
C ALA A 20 23.71 16.41 -8.40
N SER A 21 24.70 15.51 -8.31
CA SER A 21 24.49 14.11 -7.98
C SER A 21 23.99 13.96 -6.54
N PRO A 22 23.04 13.04 -6.25
CA PRO A 22 22.70 12.70 -4.87
C PRO A 22 23.88 11.99 -4.19
N ALA A 23 24.45 12.61 -3.16
CA ALA A 23 25.39 11.95 -2.26
C ALA A 23 24.60 11.01 -1.32
N PHE A 24 24.68 9.70 -1.58
CA PHE A 24 24.22 8.68 -0.64
C PHE A 24 25.33 8.35 0.37
N ALA A 25 25.13 8.69 1.65
CA ALA A 25 25.75 8.09 2.86
C ALA A 25 25.15 8.81 4.09
N THR A 26 24.77 8.23 5.23
CA THR A 26 24.98 6.90 5.82
C THR A 26 23.92 6.64 6.91
N SER A 27 23.63 5.35 7.15
CA SER A 27 23.06 4.62 8.31
C SER A 27 21.92 5.20 9.21
N PRO A 28 20.83 4.44 9.46
CA PRO A 28 19.84 4.77 10.48
C PRO A 28 20.31 4.30 11.88
N SER A 29 20.37 5.22 12.85
CA SER A 29 20.43 4.88 14.28
C SER A 29 19.05 5.02 14.91
N ALA A 30 18.67 4.04 15.72
CA ALA A 30 17.32 3.69 16.14
C ALA A 30 16.44 4.86 16.64
N MET A 31 15.27 5.03 16.01
CA MET A 31 14.15 5.78 16.57
C MET A 31 13.21 4.80 17.26
N VAL A 32 13.21 4.79 18.60
CA VAL A 32 12.15 4.18 19.40
C VAL A 32 10.88 4.99 19.12
N LYS A 33 9.91 4.38 18.42
CA LYS A 33 8.61 5.00 18.13
C LYS A 33 7.61 4.50 19.15
N GLU A 34 7.43 5.27 20.21
CA GLU A 34 6.31 5.13 21.15
C GLU A 34 5.03 5.56 20.43
N ASN A 35 4.28 4.58 19.92
CA ASN A 35 3.01 4.81 19.24
C ASN A 35 1.91 5.05 20.29
N ASN A 36 1.79 6.30 20.78
CA ASN A 36 0.55 6.79 21.36
C ASN A 36 -0.47 6.97 20.23
N ILE A 37 -1.26 5.93 19.95
CA ILE A 37 -2.39 6.03 19.02
C ILE A 37 -3.58 6.56 19.81
N VAL A 38 -3.93 7.81 19.53
CA VAL A 38 -5.19 8.46 19.90
C VAL A 38 -6.35 7.58 19.43
N GLN A 39 -7.12 7.04 20.37
CA GLN A 39 -8.31 6.26 20.10
C GLN A 39 -9.46 7.25 19.85
N ASP A 40 -9.65 7.60 18.57
CA ASP A 40 -10.79 8.38 18.11
C ASP A 40 -12.04 7.50 18.19
N GLU A 41 -13.07 7.99 18.90
CA GLU A 41 -14.35 7.33 19.11
C GLU A 41 -15.21 7.40 17.84
N ILE A 42 -14.70 6.84 16.76
CA ILE A 42 -15.47 6.56 15.56
C ILE A 42 -16.12 5.19 15.80
N SER A 43 -17.43 5.07 15.59
CA SER A 43 -18.11 3.78 15.52
C SER A 43 -17.58 3.01 14.30
N VAL A 44 -16.38 2.44 14.43
CA VAL A 44 -15.73 1.61 13.43
C VAL A 44 -16.37 0.25 13.59
N LYS A 45 -17.12 -0.21 12.57
CA LYS A 45 -17.48 -1.62 12.46
C LYS A 45 -16.20 -2.42 12.65
N GLU A 46 -16.09 -3.14 13.76
CA GLU A 46 -14.85 -3.79 14.13
C GLU A 46 -14.47 -4.76 13.02
N LEU A 47 -13.24 -4.62 12.54
CA LEU A 47 -12.74 -5.47 11.47
C LEU A 47 -12.19 -6.75 12.12
N HIS A 48 -13.03 -7.77 12.16
CA HIS A 48 -12.67 -9.04 12.78
C HIS A 48 -11.80 -9.86 11.84
N THR A 49 -10.79 -10.52 12.41
CA THR A 49 -9.85 -11.36 11.68
C THR A 49 -9.92 -12.80 12.18
N LYS A 50 -10.00 -13.75 11.26
CA LYS A 50 -9.98 -15.20 11.52
C LYS A 50 -8.81 -15.83 10.77
N TYR A 51 -8.17 -16.82 11.38
CA TYR A 51 -7.09 -17.59 10.78
C TYR A 51 -7.52 -19.04 10.59
N ILE A 52 -7.31 -19.57 9.39
CA ILE A 52 -7.65 -20.96 9.04
C ILE A 52 -6.38 -21.65 8.55
N TYR A 53 -6.16 -22.90 8.99
CA TYR A 53 -4.95 -23.65 8.72
C TYR A 53 -5.26 -24.84 7.81
N HIS A 54 -4.55 -24.96 6.69
CA HIS A 54 -4.64 -26.08 5.76
C HIS A 54 -3.26 -26.53 5.31
N HIS A 55 -3.14 -27.80 4.92
CA HIS A 55 -1.91 -28.32 4.30
C HIS A 55 -1.80 -27.97 2.82
N ASN A 56 -2.92 -27.62 2.17
CA ASN A 56 -2.96 -27.28 0.76
C ASN A 56 -3.54 -25.88 0.56
N ILE A 57 -2.93 -25.11 -0.34
CA ILE A 57 -3.38 -23.76 -0.69
C ILE A 57 -4.74 -23.75 -1.42
N ASN A 58 -5.10 -24.84 -2.11
CA ASN A 58 -6.36 -24.94 -2.84
C ASN A 58 -7.58 -25.16 -1.95
N ASP A 59 -7.37 -25.48 -0.66
CA ASP A 59 -8.47 -25.66 0.29
C ASP A 59 -9.07 -24.32 0.73
N PHE A 60 -8.34 -23.20 0.54
CA PHE A 60 -8.81 -21.87 0.87
C PHE A 60 -9.86 -21.37 -0.12
N LYS A 61 -11.06 -21.11 0.39
CA LYS A 61 -12.14 -20.47 -0.38
C LYS A 61 -12.02 -18.96 -0.29
N ASN A 62 -12.26 -18.24 -1.38
CA ASN A 62 -12.23 -16.77 -1.35
C ASN A 62 -13.24 -16.18 -0.34
N ILE A 63 -14.36 -16.86 -0.12
CA ILE A 63 -15.41 -16.48 0.82
C ILE A 63 -15.79 -17.70 1.65
N GLU A 64 -15.77 -17.56 2.97
CA GLU A 64 -16.29 -18.53 3.93
C GLU A 64 -17.55 -17.94 4.58
N LYS A 65 -18.55 -18.77 4.85
CA LYS A 65 -19.73 -18.38 5.61
C LYS A 65 -19.67 -18.98 7.01
N ASP A 66 -19.86 -18.13 8.01
CA ASP A 66 -19.99 -18.55 9.40
C ASP A 66 -21.37 -19.16 9.68
N GLU A 67 -21.53 -19.80 10.84
CA GLU A 67 -22.81 -20.38 11.29
C GLU A 67 -23.93 -19.34 11.35
N ASN A 68 -23.56 -18.08 11.59
CA ASN A 68 -24.45 -16.92 11.62
C ASN A 68 -24.74 -16.34 10.21
N GLY A 69 -24.30 -17.00 9.14
CA GLY A 69 -24.49 -16.56 7.76
C GLY A 69 -23.60 -15.39 7.32
N ARG A 70 -22.64 -14.97 8.15
CA ARG A 70 -21.71 -13.86 7.85
C ARG A 70 -20.65 -14.30 6.85
N ASN A 71 -20.39 -13.43 5.87
CA ASN A 71 -19.34 -13.65 4.87
C ASN A 71 -17.98 -13.19 5.41
N TRP A 72 -17.02 -14.10 5.38
CA TRP A 72 -15.62 -13.87 5.67
C TRP A 72 -14.82 -13.89 4.38
N TYR A 73 -14.06 -12.83 4.12
CA TYR A 73 -13.31 -12.68 2.87
C TYR A 73 -11.84 -12.99 3.11
N LEU A 74 -11.28 -13.86 2.26
CA LEU A 74 -9.85 -14.16 2.28
C LEU A 74 -9.05 -12.91 1.89
N LYS A 75 -8.09 -12.53 2.73
CA LYS A 75 -7.20 -11.38 2.53
C LYS A 75 -5.80 -11.76 2.13
N GLY A 76 -5.35 -12.94 2.55
CA GLY A 76 -4.03 -13.45 2.23
C GLY A 76 -3.82 -14.84 2.77
N ILE A 77 -2.84 -15.53 2.19
CA ILE A 77 -2.39 -16.84 2.64
C ILE A 77 -0.90 -16.71 2.94
N GLU A 78 -0.49 -17.14 4.12
CA GLU A 78 0.90 -17.18 4.55
C GLU A 78 1.31 -18.64 4.77
N TYR A 79 2.56 -19.02 4.47
CA TYR A 79 3.07 -20.34 4.82
C TYR A 79 3.94 -20.23 6.07
N LYS A 80 3.54 -20.94 7.14
CA LYS A 80 4.21 -20.90 8.46
C LYS A 80 4.24 -22.30 9.06
N ASP A 81 5.40 -22.69 9.57
CA ASP A 81 5.60 -23.94 10.34
C ASP A 81 5.08 -25.22 9.66
N GLY A 82 5.16 -25.30 8.33
CA GLY A 82 4.69 -26.46 7.56
C GLY A 82 3.25 -26.36 7.07
N TRP A 83 2.52 -25.31 7.44
CA TRP A 83 1.10 -25.12 7.15
C TRP A 83 0.85 -23.84 6.34
N TYR A 84 -0.19 -23.86 5.51
CA TYR A 84 -0.75 -22.65 4.95
C TYR A 84 -1.77 -22.06 5.93
N VAL A 85 -1.68 -20.76 6.17
CA VAL A 85 -2.52 -19.98 7.08
C VAL A 85 -3.25 -18.93 6.27
N GLY A 86 -4.55 -19.13 6.08
CA GLY A 86 -5.44 -18.18 5.42
C GLY A 86 -5.97 -17.16 6.42
N LYS A 87 -5.74 -15.88 6.13
CA LYS A 87 -6.27 -14.74 6.89
C LYS A 87 -7.59 -14.29 6.28
N TYR A 88 -8.67 -14.43 7.03
CA TYR A 88 -10.00 -13.98 6.65
C TYR A 88 -10.41 -12.75 7.44
N GLN A 89 -11.17 -11.85 6.80
CA GLN A 89 -11.70 -10.67 7.45
C GLN A 89 -13.18 -10.49 7.16
N ALA A 90 -13.92 -10.05 8.18
CA ALA A 90 -15.32 -9.67 8.10
C ALA A 90 -15.53 -8.37 8.88
N ASN A 91 -16.41 -7.51 8.36
CA ASN A 91 -16.87 -6.33 9.07
C ASN A 91 -18.25 -6.67 9.63
N TYR A 92 -18.41 -6.62 10.95
CA TYR A 92 -19.72 -6.76 11.58
C TYR A 92 -19.87 -5.85 12.79
#